data_AF-A0A7S2HTM2-F1
#
_entry.id   AF-A0A7S2HTM2-F1
#
_cell.length_a   1.000
_cell.length_b   1.000
_cell.length_c   1.000
_cell.angle_alpha   90.00
_cell.angle_beta   90.00
_cell.angle_gamma   90.00
#
_symmetry.space_group_name_H-M   'P 1'
#
loop_
_entity.id
_entity.type
_entity.pdbx_description
1 polymer ?
#
loop_
_entity_poly.entity_id
_entity_poly.type
_entity_poly.pdbx_seq_one_letter_code
_entity_poly.pdbx_strand_id
1 'polypeptide(L)'
;PSARGAFLQCTDWLTTNNGGEVPWGSFVGMLFGMLISLIWGHKVFLNASHMISCHVIASWYFSPDEAESGCPCCRPVTCVGLKRSLINYLGSIAFGSLIVAIVEAFYYTCKYVVEKTLAGTNPIVKFIACCFLCLLNCLKNTIEWLTEWAYVYIAIYGVSFIEAGGKVAKMLGSSGMGAIAQTTLVHPVIMLGRICGAAIGVGAGYLSLESFMIENTWSQPFLGACVGFAITSVSLSCVDAGNKTMFVCYVDAPELMAERMPEVHGVF
;
A
#
# COMPACT_ATOMS: atom_id res chain seq x y z
N PRO A 1 -21.40 8.16 1.39
CA PRO A 1 -22.80 7.78 1.04
C PRO A 1 -23.07 7.60 -0.47
N SER A 2 -22.33 8.28 -1.37
CA SER A 2 -22.61 8.30 -2.82
C SER A 2 -22.07 7.10 -3.63
N ALA A 3 -20.91 6.51 -3.26
CA ALA A 3 -20.32 5.40 -4.04
C ALA A 3 -21.09 4.07 -3.92
N ARG A 4 -21.69 3.80 -2.75
CA ARG A 4 -22.59 2.63 -2.56
C ARG A 4 -23.86 2.76 -3.39
N GLY A 5 -24.37 3.98 -3.57
CA GLY A 5 -25.57 4.25 -4.36
C GLY A 5 -25.34 4.02 -5.85
N ALA A 6 -24.24 4.53 -6.41
CA ALA A 6 -23.91 4.33 -7.82
C ALA A 6 -23.66 2.85 -8.18
N PHE A 7 -23.03 2.09 -7.28
CA PHE A 7 -22.83 0.66 -7.47
C PHE A 7 -24.17 -0.11 -7.45
N LEU A 8 -25.04 0.18 -6.48
CA LEU A 8 -26.37 -0.45 -6.37
C LEU A 8 -27.31 -0.06 -7.54
N GLN A 9 -27.24 1.19 -8.00
CA GLN A 9 -28.02 1.67 -9.14
C GLN A 9 -27.59 1.03 -10.45
N CYS A 10 -26.28 0.85 -10.68
CA CYS A 10 -25.79 0.10 -11.85
C CYS A 10 -26.24 -1.37 -11.80
N THR A 11 -26.28 -1.99 -10.62
CA THR A 11 -26.76 -3.38 -10.50
C THR A 11 -28.27 -3.50 -10.70
N ASP A 12 -29.06 -2.54 -10.21
CA ASP A 12 -30.51 -2.50 -10.43
C ASP A 12 -30.86 -2.22 -11.90
N TRP A 13 -30.09 -1.38 -12.59
CA TRP A 13 -30.31 -1.08 -14.01
C TRP A 13 -30.00 -2.30 -14.91
N LEU A 14 -29.07 -3.16 -14.50
CA LEU A 14 -28.74 -4.41 -15.18
C LEU A 14 -29.77 -5.53 -14.94
N THR A 15 -30.51 -5.50 -13.82
CA THR A 15 -31.51 -6.53 -13.46
C THR A 15 -32.93 -6.19 -13.89
N THR A 16 -33.25 -4.92 -14.12
CA THR A 16 -34.65 -4.48 -14.36
C THR A 16 -35.05 -4.34 -15.83
N ASN A 17 -34.12 -4.25 -16.77
CA ASN A 17 -34.46 -3.92 -18.18
C ASN A 17 -34.78 -5.12 -19.08
N ASN A 18 -34.59 -6.36 -18.62
CA ASN A 18 -35.07 -7.57 -19.28
C ASN A 18 -35.45 -8.56 -18.17
N GLY A 19 -36.66 -9.12 -18.16
CA GLY A 19 -37.21 -9.95 -17.09
C GLY A 19 -36.52 -11.30 -16.81
N GLY A 20 -35.21 -11.41 -17.01
CA GLY A 20 -34.38 -12.50 -16.52
C GLY A 20 -33.49 -12.00 -15.39
N GLU A 21 -33.72 -12.50 -14.18
CA GLU A 21 -32.79 -12.34 -13.07
C GLU A 21 -31.39 -12.78 -13.52
N VAL A 22 -30.38 -11.91 -13.39
CA VAL A 22 -29.01 -12.27 -13.72
C VAL A 22 -28.60 -13.42 -12.78
N PRO A 23 -28.17 -14.59 -13.28
CA PRO A 23 -27.81 -15.69 -12.41
C PRO A 23 -26.74 -15.25 -11.41
N TRP A 24 -26.93 -15.58 -10.13
CA TRP A 24 -26.03 -15.15 -9.04
C TRP A 24 -24.54 -15.39 -9.35
N GLY A 25 -24.22 -16.50 -10.01
CA GLY A 25 -22.85 -16.79 -10.45
C GLY A 25 -22.30 -15.82 -11.48
N SER A 26 -23.13 -15.35 -12.43
CA SER A 26 -22.73 -14.35 -13.43
C SER A 26 -22.50 -12.98 -12.79
N PHE A 27 -23.32 -12.60 -11.81
CA PHE A 27 -23.13 -11.37 -11.04
C PHE A 27 -21.80 -11.38 -10.27
N VAL A 28 -21.51 -12.47 -9.57
CA VAL A 28 -20.25 -12.63 -8.81
C VAL A 28 -19.04 -12.60 -9.75
N GLY A 29 -19.13 -13.23 -10.92
CA GLY A 29 -18.07 -13.22 -11.93
C GLY A 29 -17.76 -11.81 -12.46
N MET A 30 -18.77 -11.01 -12.76
CA MET A 30 -18.60 -9.61 -13.17
C MET A 30 -17.96 -8.77 -12.06
N LEU A 31 -18.44 -8.93 -10.82
CA LEU A 31 -17.90 -8.23 -9.65
C LEU A 31 -16.43 -8.56 -9.43
N PHE A 32 -16.04 -9.83 -9.55
CA PHE A 32 -14.64 -10.25 -9.45
C PHE A 32 -13.75 -9.59 -10.53
N GLY A 33 -14.20 -9.58 -11.79
CA GLY A 33 -13.47 -8.92 -12.87
C GLY A 33 -13.30 -7.40 -12.67
N MET A 34 -14.34 -6.72 -12.18
CA MET A 34 -14.29 -5.29 -11.84
C MET A 34 -13.36 -5.00 -10.67
N LEU A 35 -13.35 -5.86 -9.65
CA LEU A 35 -12.43 -5.72 -8.51
C LEU A 35 -10.97 -5.88 -8.95
N ILE A 36 -10.67 -6.84 -9.83
CA ILE A 36 -9.31 -7.02 -10.36
C ILE A 36 -8.84 -5.74 -11.06
N SER A 37 -9.63 -5.17 -11.97
CA SER A 37 -9.20 -4.00 -12.73
C SER A 37 -8.97 -2.77 -11.84
N LEU A 38 -9.85 -2.54 -10.87
CA LEU A 38 -9.74 -1.42 -9.93
C LEU A 38 -8.55 -1.58 -8.99
N ILE A 39 -8.42 -2.75 -8.37
CA ILE A 39 -7.33 -3.03 -7.42
C ILE A 39 -6.00 -3.03 -8.16
N TRP A 40 -5.92 -3.62 -9.36
CA TRP A 40 -4.70 -3.64 -10.15
C TRP A 40 -4.21 -2.23 -10.49
N GLY A 41 -5.08 -1.38 -11.04
CA GLY A 41 -4.71 0.02 -11.33
C GLY A 41 -4.23 0.77 -10.08
N HIS A 42 -4.92 0.57 -8.95
CA HIS A 42 -4.53 1.17 -7.68
C HIS A 42 -3.16 0.67 -7.18
N LYS A 43 -2.92 -0.64 -7.21
CA LYS A 43 -1.65 -1.26 -6.79
C LYS A 43 -0.49 -0.84 -7.68
N VAL A 44 -0.69 -0.72 -9.00
CA VAL A 44 0.36 -0.23 -9.90
C VAL A 44 0.82 1.17 -9.51
N PHE A 45 -0.11 2.08 -9.20
CA PHE A 45 0.23 3.43 -8.78
C PHE A 45 0.99 3.45 -7.44
N LEU A 46 0.48 2.72 -6.44
CA LEU A 46 1.12 2.64 -5.12
C LEU A 46 2.51 2.02 -5.20
N ASN A 47 2.66 0.90 -5.89
CA ASN A 47 3.93 0.19 -6.03
C ASN A 47 4.95 1.00 -6.84
N ALA A 48 4.51 1.74 -7.86
CA ALA A 48 5.38 2.67 -8.57
C ALA A 48 5.89 3.79 -7.64
N SER A 49 5.00 4.40 -6.84
CA SER A 49 5.40 5.43 -5.87
C SER A 49 6.37 4.89 -4.82
N HIS A 50 6.11 3.70 -4.28
CA HIS A 50 6.96 3.04 -3.30
C HIS A 50 8.35 2.75 -3.87
N MET A 51 8.43 2.23 -5.10
CA MET A 51 9.71 1.93 -5.74
C MET A 51 10.54 3.21 -6.02
N ILE A 52 9.89 4.32 -6.39
CA ILE A 52 10.57 5.61 -6.57
C ILE A 52 11.17 6.08 -5.24
N SER A 53 10.39 6.03 -4.15
CA SER A 53 10.89 6.39 -2.82
C SER A 53 12.07 5.51 -2.40
N CYS A 54 11.98 4.19 -2.60
CA CYS A 54 13.08 3.26 -2.32
C CYS A 54 14.33 3.62 -3.15
N HIS A 55 14.17 3.98 -4.42
CA HIS A 55 15.29 4.34 -5.28
C HIS A 55 16.03 5.60 -4.80
N VAL A 56 15.31 6.62 -4.37
CA VAL A 56 15.90 7.85 -3.84
C VAL A 56 16.73 7.56 -2.58
N ILE A 57 16.18 6.74 -1.68
CA ILE A 57 16.84 6.39 -0.41
C ILE A 57 18.06 5.50 -0.65
N ALA A 58 17.95 4.52 -1.55
CA ALA A 58 19.06 3.70 -1.98
C ALA A 58 20.19 4.56 -2.59
N SER A 59 19.84 5.50 -3.46
CA SER A 59 20.82 6.39 -4.09
C SER A 59 21.52 7.28 -3.07
N TRP A 60 20.81 7.79 -2.07
CA TRP A 60 21.42 8.54 -0.96
C TRP A 60 22.35 7.65 -0.11
N TYR A 61 21.95 6.40 0.14
CA TYR A 61 22.76 5.45 0.90
C TYR A 61 24.11 5.17 0.21
N PHE A 62 24.09 4.83 -1.08
CA PHE A 62 25.31 4.47 -1.81
C PHE A 62 26.13 5.69 -2.27
N SER A 63 25.47 6.76 -2.75
CA SER A 63 26.11 7.93 -3.37
C SER A 63 25.46 9.25 -2.90
N PRO A 64 25.73 9.71 -1.66
CA PRO A 64 25.08 10.89 -1.07
C PRO A 64 25.40 12.19 -1.82
N ASP A 65 26.64 12.38 -2.26
CA ASP A 65 27.07 13.59 -2.98
C ASP A 65 26.29 13.78 -4.29
N GLU A 66 26.03 12.68 -5.00
CA GLU A 66 25.20 12.68 -6.22
C GLU A 66 23.72 12.86 -5.89
N ALA A 67 23.25 12.25 -4.81
CA ALA A 67 21.87 12.32 -4.36
C ALA A 67 21.46 13.72 -3.87
N GLU A 68 22.38 14.47 -3.27
CA GLU A 68 22.09 15.80 -2.73
C GLU A 68 22.16 16.92 -3.77
N SER A 69 22.78 16.63 -4.93
CA SER A 69 22.96 17.59 -6.02
C SER A 69 21.64 18.12 -6.61
N GLY A 70 21.59 19.43 -6.88
CA GLY A 70 20.46 20.11 -7.52
C GLY A 70 19.35 20.59 -6.56
N CYS A 71 18.20 20.97 -7.13
CA CYS A 71 17.07 21.50 -6.37
C CYS A 71 16.27 20.37 -5.68
N PRO A 72 15.85 20.48 -4.40
CA PRO A 72 15.14 19.42 -3.68
C PRO A 72 13.88 18.87 -4.36
N CYS A 73 13.11 19.70 -5.07
CA CYS A 73 11.90 19.27 -5.76
C CYS A 73 12.16 18.55 -7.09
N CYS A 74 13.34 18.73 -7.69
CA CYS A 74 13.71 18.22 -9.01
C CYS A 74 15.10 17.58 -8.97
N ARG A 75 15.41 16.83 -7.91
CA ARG A 75 16.70 16.15 -7.81
C ARG A 75 16.86 15.18 -8.99
N PRO A 76 18.02 15.18 -9.66
CA PRO A 76 18.29 14.26 -10.76
C PRO A 76 17.96 12.81 -10.38
N VAL A 77 18.27 12.41 -9.15
CA VAL A 77 17.96 11.08 -8.60
C VAL A 77 16.46 10.77 -8.56
N THR A 78 15.61 11.71 -8.15
CA THR A 78 14.15 11.51 -8.14
C THR A 78 13.61 11.36 -9.56
N CYS A 79 14.08 12.19 -10.49
CA CYS A 79 13.69 12.11 -11.91
C CYS A 79 14.18 10.81 -12.57
N VAL A 80 15.39 10.36 -12.24
CA VAL A 80 15.94 9.08 -12.70
C VAL A 80 15.13 7.92 -12.12
N GLY A 81 14.79 7.95 -10.83
CA GLY A 81 13.93 6.97 -10.19
C GLY A 81 12.55 6.90 -10.83
N LEU A 82 11.93 8.05 -11.10
CA LEU A 82 10.65 8.15 -11.81
C LEU A 82 10.74 7.55 -13.21
N LYS A 83 11.76 7.93 -14.00
CA LYS A 83 11.99 7.40 -15.35
C LYS A 83 12.21 5.89 -15.34
N ARG A 84 13.09 5.40 -14.46
CA ARG A 84 13.36 3.96 -14.34
C ARG A 84 12.10 3.20 -13.94
N SER A 85 11.33 3.72 -13.01
CA SER A 85 10.10 3.07 -12.53
C SER A 85 9.00 3.02 -13.58
N LEU A 86 8.76 4.13 -14.28
CA LEU A 86 7.66 4.21 -15.24
C LEU A 86 8.00 3.69 -16.63
N ILE A 87 9.28 3.57 -17.00
CA ILE A 87 9.68 3.12 -18.34
C ILE A 87 10.34 1.74 -18.28
N ASN A 88 11.37 1.57 -17.44
CA ASN A 88 12.19 0.35 -17.48
C ASN A 88 11.55 -0.79 -16.68
N TYR A 89 10.97 -0.49 -15.51
CA TYR A 89 10.45 -1.49 -14.57
C TYR A 89 8.93 -1.52 -14.47
N LEU A 90 8.22 -0.75 -15.32
CA LEU A 90 6.76 -0.71 -15.31
C LEU A 90 6.15 -2.10 -15.53
N GLY A 91 6.77 -2.93 -16.39
CA GLY A 91 6.33 -4.31 -16.60
C GLY A 91 6.44 -5.19 -15.34
N SER A 92 7.53 -5.03 -14.58
CA SER A 92 7.71 -5.74 -13.30
C SER A 92 6.73 -5.25 -12.24
N ILE A 93 6.47 -3.93 -12.18
CA ILE A 93 5.45 -3.33 -11.30
C ILE A 93 4.06 -3.82 -11.67
N ALA A 94 3.71 -3.81 -12.97
CA ALA A 94 2.42 -4.25 -13.45
C ALA A 94 2.17 -5.74 -13.14
N PHE A 95 3.20 -6.58 -13.33
CA PHE A 95 3.12 -8.01 -13.06
C PHE A 95 2.99 -8.32 -11.56
N GLY A 96 3.84 -7.75 -10.70
CA GLY A 96 3.75 -7.97 -9.26
C GLY A 96 2.43 -7.42 -8.68
N SER A 97 1.98 -6.26 -9.17
CA SER A 97 0.69 -5.67 -8.78
C SER A 97 -0.51 -6.52 -9.22
N LEU A 98 -0.41 -7.23 -10.35
CA LEU A 98 -1.46 -8.13 -10.83
C LEU A 98 -1.63 -9.34 -9.91
N ILE A 99 -0.53 -9.92 -9.45
CA ILE A 99 -0.55 -11.05 -8.50
C ILE A 99 -1.27 -10.63 -7.22
N VAL A 100 -0.89 -9.47 -6.64
CA VAL A 100 -1.54 -8.92 -5.46
C VAL A 100 -3.02 -8.66 -5.72
N ALA A 101 -3.36 -8.04 -6.87
CA ALA A 101 -4.74 -7.69 -7.20
C ALA A 101 -5.65 -8.92 -7.34
N ILE A 102 -5.16 -10.02 -7.92
CA ILE A 102 -5.93 -11.27 -8.03
C ILE A 102 -6.26 -11.84 -6.65
N VAL A 103 -5.27 -11.88 -5.75
CA VAL A 103 -5.45 -12.43 -4.39
C VAL A 103 -6.37 -11.54 -3.55
N GLU A 104 -6.21 -10.22 -3.65
CA GLU A 104 -7.11 -9.27 -2.98
C GLU A 104 -8.55 -9.37 -3.52
N ALA A 105 -8.72 -9.38 -4.84
CA ALA A 105 -10.04 -9.54 -5.46
C ALA A 105 -10.69 -10.85 -5.01
N PHE A 106 -9.93 -11.95 -4.96
CA PHE A 106 -10.44 -13.24 -4.49
C PHE A 106 -10.90 -13.17 -3.04
N TYR A 107 -10.10 -12.58 -2.15
CA TYR A 107 -10.47 -12.38 -0.75
C TYR A 107 -11.75 -11.54 -0.60
N TYR A 108 -11.84 -10.39 -1.28
CA TYR A 108 -13.00 -9.51 -1.19
C TYR A 108 -14.26 -10.15 -1.77
N THR A 109 -14.14 -10.90 -2.87
CA THR A 109 -15.26 -11.65 -3.44
C THR A 109 -15.72 -12.76 -2.49
N CYS A 110 -14.82 -13.56 -1.92
CA CYS A 110 -15.17 -14.58 -0.93
C CYS A 110 -15.85 -13.95 0.29
N LYS A 111 -15.30 -12.85 0.82
CA LYS A 111 -15.89 -12.13 1.95
C LYS A 111 -17.31 -11.66 1.64
N TYR A 112 -17.51 -11.06 0.47
CA TYR A 112 -18.82 -10.61 0.03
C TYR A 112 -19.84 -11.76 -0.05
N VAL A 113 -19.44 -12.89 -0.65
CA VAL A 113 -20.31 -14.08 -0.76
C VAL A 113 -20.63 -14.63 0.62
N VAL A 114 -19.65 -14.77 1.51
CA VAL A 114 -19.85 -15.26 2.87
C VAL A 114 -20.82 -14.37 3.65
N GLU A 115 -20.66 -13.04 3.59
CA GLU A 115 -21.54 -12.10 4.27
C GLU A 115 -22.99 -12.16 3.76
N LYS A 116 -23.18 -12.40 2.45
CA LYS A 116 -24.52 -12.48 1.83
C LYS A 116 -25.19 -13.83 2.04
N THR A 117 -24.45 -14.93 1.92
CA THR A 117 -25.00 -16.29 1.99
C THR A 117 -25.21 -16.76 3.43
N LEU A 118 -24.42 -16.28 4.39
CA LEU A 118 -24.52 -16.70 5.79
C LEU A 118 -25.43 -15.81 6.66
N ALA A 119 -26.19 -14.92 6.04
CA ALA A 119 -27.21 -14.11 6.72
C ALA A 119 -28.38 -15.00 7.19
N GLY A 120 -28.25 -15.61 8.37
CA GLY A 120 -29.28 -16.44 9.01
C GLY A 120 -28.89 -17.91 9.24
N THR A 121 -27.67 -18.32 8.88
CA THR A 121 -27.20 -19.71 9.05
C THR A 121 -26.72 -20.01 10.47
N ASN A 122 -26.64 -21.31 10.79
CA ASN A 122 -26.11 -21.86 12.05
C ASN A 122 -24.75 -21.23 12.45
N PRO A 123 -24.51 -20.98 13.74
CA PRO A 123 -23.29 -20.33 14.23
C PRO A 123 -22.01 -21.11 13.91
N ILE A 124 -22.08 -22.44 13.82
CA ILE A 124 -20.94 -23.30 13.47
C ILE A 124 -20.45 -23.03 12.04
N VAL A 125 -21.37 -22.84 11.08
CA VAL A 125 -21.03 -22.56 9.68
C VAL A 125 -20.39 -21.17 9.56
N LYS A 126 -20.89 -20.19 10.33
CA LYS A 126 -20.29 -18.85 10.40
C LYS A 126 -18.87 -18.89 10.98
N PHE A 127 -18.63 -19.74 11.98
CA PHE A 127 -17.29 -19.89 12.56
C PHE A 127 -16.29 -20.46 11.55
N ILE A 128 -16.65 -21.53 10.84
CA ILE A 128 -15.78 -22.14 9.80
C ILE A 128 -15.48 -21.14 8.69
N ALA A 129 -16.49 -20.41 8.22
CA ALA A 129 -16.31 -19.38 7.19
C ALA A 129 -15.42 -18.22 7.68
N CYS A 130 -15.53 -17.84 8.95
CA CYS A 130 -14.63 -16.86 9.56
C CYS A 130 -13.17 -17.36 9.57
N CYS A 131 -12.92 -18.60 9.99
CA CYS A 131 -11.58 -19.20 9.95
C CYS A 131 -10.99 -19.21 8.53
N PHE A 132 -11.80 -19.57 7.53
CA PHE A 132 -11.37 -19.55 6.13
C PHE A 132 -11.03 -18.13 5.64
N LEU A 133 -11.88 -17.13 5.95
CA LEU A 133 -11.59 -15.73 5.63
C LEU A 133 -10.35 -15.21 6.34
N CYS A 134 -10.09 -15.62 7.58
CA CYS A 134 -8.86 -15.28 8.29
C CYS A 134 -7.63 -15.84 7.57
N LEU A 135 -7.66 -17.11 7.14
CA LEU A 135 -6.56 -17.71 6.39
C LEU A 135 -6.30 -16.98 5.06
N LEU A 136 -7.37 -16.64 4.33
CA LEU A 136 -7.24 -15.85 3.09
C LEU A 136 -6.70 -14.44 3.37
N ASN A 137 -7.11 -13.80 4.47
CA ASN A 137 -6.58 -12.50 4.85
C ASN A 137 -5.09 -12.57 5.19
N CYS A 138 -4.65 -13.64 5.87
CA CYS A 138 -3.22 -13.88 6.12
C CYS A 138 -2.47 -14.06 4.79
N LEU A 139 -2.95 -14.90 3.88
CA LEU A 139 -2.33 -15.12 2.57
C LEU A 139 -2.23 -13.83 1.76
N LYS A 140 -3.31 -13.05 1.72
CA LYS A 140 -3.38 -11.74 1.08
C LYS A 140 -2.29 -10.81 1.59
N ASN A 141 -2.20 -10.66 2.91
CA ASN A 141 -1.23 -9.78 3.54
C ASN A 141 0.21 -10.27 3.34
N THR A 142 0.46 -11.58 3.37
CA THR A 142 1.80 -12.14 3.12
C THR A 142 2.26 -11.88 1.68
N ILE A 143 1.40 -12.07 0.69
CA ILE A 143 1.75 -11.83 -0.71
C ILE A 143 1.98 -10.35 -0.97
N GLU A 144 1.15 -9.48 -0.40
CA GLU A 144 1.35 -8.03 -0.47
C GLU A 144 2.70 -7.63 0.14
N TRP A 145 3.00 -8.11 1.34
CA TRP A 145 4.27 -7.86 2.01
C TRP A 145 5.46 -8.34 1.16
N LEU A 146 5.47 -9.59 0.68
CA LEU A 146 6.56 -10.10 -0.17
C LEU A 146 6.77 -9.24 -1.43
N THR A 147 5.67 -8.78 -2.03
CA THR A 147 5.72 -7.94 -3.23
C THR A 147 6.34 -6.57 -2.92
N GLU A 148 5.97 -5.93 -1.80
CA GLU A 148 6.57 -4.67 -1.36
C GLU A 148 8.08 -4.80 -1.15
N TRP A 149 8.53 -5.85 -0.47
CA TRP A 149 9.97 -6.11 -0.26
C TRP A 149 10.70 -6.43 -1.57
N ALA A 150 10.04 -7.12 -2.51
CA ALA A 150 10.62 -7.34 -3.84
C ALA A 150 10.86 -6.02 -4.57
N TYR A 151 9.94 -5.05 -4.49
CA TYR A 151 10.15 -3.73 -5.10
C TYR A 151 11.31 -2.95 -4.48
N VAL A 152 11.62 -3.15 -3.19
CA VAL A 152 12.84 -2.57 -2.57
C VAL A 152 14.09 -3.10 -3.27
N TYR A 153 14.18 -4.42 -3.47
CA TYR A 153 15.30 -5.03 -4.18
C TYR A 153 15.42 -4.58 -5.64
N ILE A 154 14.29 -4.38 -6.33
CA ILE A 154 14.28 -3.83 -7.69
C ILE A 154 14.78 -2.37 -7.68
N ALA A 155 14.38 -1.56 -6.70
CA ALA A 155 14.79 -0.16 -6.60
C ALA A 155 16.30 0.00 -6.36
N ILE A 156 16.88 -0.86 -5.52
CA ILE A 156 18.31 -0.86 -5.18
C ILE A 156 19.15 -1.45 -6.32
N TYR A 157 18.85 -2.68 -6.73
CA TYR A 157 19.72 -3.45 -7.63
C TYR A 157 19.30 -3.41 -9.09
N GLY A 158 18.09 -2.95 -9.40
CA GLY A 158 17.58 -2.89 -10.77
C GLY A 158 17.34 -4.26 -11.41
N VAL A 159 17.00 -5.27 -10.61
CA VAL A 159 16.76 -6.66 -11.07
C VAL A 159 15.30 -6.90 -11.48
N SER A 160 15.02 -8.04 -12.12
CA SER A 160 13.65 -8.44 -12.47
C SER A 160 12.81 -8.82 -11.24
N PHE A 161 11.48 -8.79 -11.34
CA PHE A 161 10.59 -9.16 -10.21
C PHE A 161 10.83 -10.57 -9.67
N ILE A 162 11.06 -11.56 -10.53
CA ILE A 162 11.31 -12.95 -10.13
C ILE A 162 12.64 -13.07 -9.39
N GLU A 163 13.68 -12.41 -9.91
CA GLU A 163 14.99 -12.39 -9.28
C GLU A 163 14.96 -11.66 -7.92
N ALA A 164 14.23 -10.54 -7.84
CA ALA A 164 13.99 -9.84 -6.59
C ALA A 164 13.29 -10.73 -5.56
N GLY A 165 12.28 -11.52 -5.98
CA GLY A 165 11.63 -12.51 -5.11
C GLY A 165 12.62 -13.54 -4.53
N GLY A 166 13.58 -14.01 -5.34
CA GLY A 166 14.65 -14.88 -4.88
C GLY A 166 15.56 -14.22 -3.83
N LYS A 167 15.88 -12.94 -4.01
CA LYS A 167 16.65 -12.16 -3.02
C LYS A 167 15.89 -11.96 -1.71
N VAL A 168 14.59 -11.64 -1.79
CA VAL A 168 13.71 -11.54 -0.60
C VAL A 168 13.64 -12.87 0.14
N ALA A 169 13.51 -14.00 -0.57
CA ALA A 169 13.50 -15.33 0.04
C ALA A 169 14.82 -15.64 0.78
N LYS A 170 15.96 -15.26 0.20
CA LYS A 170 17.28 -15.40 0.84
C LYS A 170 17.37 -14.53 2.10
N MET A 171 16.94 -13.28 2.01
CA MET A 171 16.93 -12.32 3.11
C MET A 171 15.99 -12.73 4.25
N LEU A 172 14.85 -13.36 3.94
CA LEU A 172 13.98 -13.99 4.93
C LEU A 172 14.69 -15.13 5.68
N GLY A 173 15.50 -15.92 4.97
CA GLY A 173 16.27 -17.02 5.58
C GLY A 173 17.39 -16.56 6.51
N SER A 174 18.05 -15.44 6.21
CA SER A 174 19.16 -14.93 7.02
C SER A 174 18.74 -13.94 8.10
N SER A 175 17.78 -13.06 7.81
CA SER A 175 17.44 -11.88 8.61
C SER A 175 15.94 -11.62 8.68
N GLY A 176 15.10 -12.63 8.39
CA GLY A 176 13.65 -12.49 8.32
C GLY A 176 13.00 -12.04 9.63
N MET A 177 13.54 -12.44 10.79
CA MET A 177 13.06 -11.96 12.09
C MET A 177 13.22 -10.45 12.23
N GLY A 178 14.33 -9.88 11.75
CA GLY A 178 14.54 -8.44 11.74
C GLY A 178 13.55 -7.72 10.83
N ALA A 179 13.28 -8.28 9.64
CA ALA A 179 12.30 -7.74 8.70
C ALA A 179 10.87 -7.71 9.28
N ILE A 180 10.47 -8.80 9.95
CA ILE A 180 9.16 -8.91 10.60
C ILE A 180 9.08 -7.96 11.78
N ALA A 181 10.10 -7.91 12.64
CA ALA A 181 10.15 -6.99 13.78
C ALA A 181 10.03 -5.53 13.30
N GLN A 182 10.77 -5.17 12.25
CA GLN A 182 10.74 -3.85 11.67
C GLN A 182 9.34 -3.46 11.19
N THR A 183 8.71 -4.32 10.39
CA THR A 183 7.35 -4.06 9.92
C THR A 183 6.34 -4.01 11.06
N THR A 184 6.47 -4.87 12.07
CA THR A 184 5.57 -4.88 13.24
C THR A 184 5.67 -3.60 14.06
N LEU A 185 6.87 -3.01 14.17
CA LEU A 185 7.10 -1.77 14.92
C LEU A 185 6.69 -0.51 14.14
N VAL A 186 6.94 -0.49 12.83
CA VAL A 186 6.76 0.72 12.02
C VAL A 186 5.31 0.98 11.63
N HIS A 187 4.53 -0.06 11.31
CA HIS A 187 3.13 0.12 10.90
C HIS A 187 2.25 0.83 11.95
N PRO A 188 2.30 0.47 13.25
CA PRO A 188 1.54 1.18 14.27
C PRO A 188 1.96 2.65 14.43
N VAL A 189 3.26 2.94 14.36
CA VAL A 189 3.78 4.32 14.47
C VAL A 189 3.28 5.18 13.31
N ILE A 190 3.31 4.64 12.10
CA ILE A 190 2.77 5.32 10.91
C ILE A 190 1.26 5.53 11.05
N MET A 191 0.52 4.53 11.54
CA MET A 191 -0.92 4.66 11.76
C MET A 191 -1.25 5.76 12.78
N LEU A 192 -0.51 5.82 13.90
CA LEU A 192 -0.65 6.89 14.89
C LEU A 192 -0.35 8.26 14.27
N GLY A 193 0.73 8.37 13.48
CA GLY A 193 1.06 9.61 12.77
C GLY A 193 -0.07 10.09 11.85
N ARG A 194 -0.70 9.18 11.10
CA ARG A 194 -1.86 9.49 10.25
C ARG A 194 -3.07 9.98 11.06
N ILE A 195 -3.35 9.36 12.21
CA ILE A 195 -4.45 9.78 13.11
C ILE A 195 -4.17 11.17 13.69
N CYS A 196 -2.93 11.44 14.12
CA CYS A 196 -2.52 12.76 14.60
C CYS A 196 -2.67 13.82 13.51
N GLY A 197 -2.25 13.52 12.27
CA GLY A 197 -2.44 14.42 11.13
C GLY A 197 -3.91 14.73 10.84
N ALA A 198 -4.79 13.72 10.95
CA ALA A 198 -6.23 13.93 10.83
C ALA A 198 -6.77 14.82 11.98
N ALA A 199 -6.32 14.61 13.22
CA ALA A 199 -6.75 15.40 14.38
C ALA A 199 -6.32 16.88 14.26
N ILE A 200 -5.09 17.15 13.79
CA ILE A 200 -4.64 18.52 13.50
C ILE A 200 -5.47 19.14 12.38
N GLY A 201 -5.80 18.36 11.35
CA GLY A 201 -6.69 18.78 10.26
C GLY A 201 -8.09 19.17 10.74
N VAL A 202 -8.65 18.42 11.69
CA VAL A 202 -9.92 18.78 12.36
C VAL A 202 -9.80 20.12 13.07
N GLY A 203 -8.73 20.34 13.85
CA GLY A 203 -8.48 21.60 14.55
C GLY A 203 -8.36 22.79 13.60
N ALA A 204 -7.61 22.65 12.50
CA ALA A 204 -7.51 23.66 11.46
C ALA A 204 -8.86 23.95 10.78
N GLY A 205 -9.67 22.92 10.57
CA GLY A 205 -11.02 23.05 10.03
C GLY A 205 -11.95 23.85 10.97
N TYR A 206 -11.85 23.67 12.29
CA TYR A 206 -12.60 24.50 13.24
C TYR A 206 -12.18 25.97 13.20
N LEU A 207 -10.88 26.26 13.16
CA LEU A 207 -10.37 27.64 13.04
C LEU A 207 -10.80 28.31 11.72
N SER A 208 -10.97 27.52 10.65
CA SER A 208 -11.47 28.02 9.36
C SER A 208 -12.94 28.46 9.41
N LEU A 209 -13.76 27.87 10.29
CA LEU A 209 -15.16 28.29 10.46
C LEU A 209 -15.25 29.68 11.10
N GLU A 210 -14.40 29.96 12.09
CA GLU A 210 -14.37 31.25 12.78
C GLU A 210 -13.84 32.37 11.88
N SER A 211 -12.85 32.07 11.04
CA SER A 211 -12.23 33.06 10.15
C SER A 211 -13.06 33.38 8.90
N PHE A 212 -13.81 32.41 8.36
CA PHE A 212 -14.57 32.59 7.12
C PHE A 212 -16.09 32.72 7.31
N MET A 213 -16.61 32.74 8.56
CA MET A 213 -18.05 32.88 8.85
C MET A 213 -18.93 31.87 8.10
N ILE A 214 -18.44 30.64 7.93
CA ILE A 214 -19.14 29.58 7.20
C ILE A 214 -20.13 28.88 8.15
N GLU A 215 -21.43 28.90 7.84
CA GLU A 215 -22.49 28.31 8.69
C GLU A 215 -22.44 26.77 8.82
N ASN A 216 -21.70 26.08 7.94
CA ASN A 216 -21.69 24.62 7.88
C ASN A 216 -20.72 23.97 8.89
N THR A 217 -21.16 23.84 10.14
CA THR A 217 -20.40 23.33 11.30
C THR A 217 -19.70 21.98 11.09
N TRP A 218 -20.29 21.05 10.35
CA TRP A 218 -19.75 19.68 10.20
C TRP A 218 -18.88 19.47 8.97
N SER A 219 -19.05 20.29 7.93
CA SER A 219 -18.39 20.07 6.63
C SER A 219 -16.92 20.47 6.63
N GLN A 220 -16.57 21.58 7.30
CA GLN A 220 -15.21 22.12 7.30
C GLN A 220 -14.24 21.28 8.15
N PRO A 221 -14.58 20.84 9.39
CA PRO A 221 -13.71 19.96 10.16
C PRO A 221 -13.51 18.61 9.49
N PHE A 222 -14.54 18.08 8.82
CA PHE A 222 -14.43 16.85 8.04
C PHE A 222 -13.48 17.01 6.85
N LEU A 223 -13.61 18.10 6.08
CA LEU A 223 -12.70 18.38 4.96
C LEU A 223 -11.25 18.56 5.46
N GLY A 224 -11.07 19.31 6.56
CA GLY A 224 -9.77 19.47 7.22
C GLY A 224 -9.17 18.13 7.67
N ALA A 225 -9.98 17.24 8.25
CA ALA A 225 -9.55 15.89 8.62
C ALA A 225 -9.08 15.08 7.39
N CYS A 226 -9.85 15.13 6.29
CA CYS A 226 -9.49 14.43 5.05
C CYS A 226 -8.17 14.95 4.47
N VAL A 227 -7.99 16.28 4.42
CA VAL A 227 -6.77 16.89 3.90
C VAL A 227 -5.57 16.59 4.82
N GLY A 228 -5.74 16.75 6.14
CA GLY A 228 -4.68 16.45 7.12
C GLY A 228 -4.26 14.98 7.11
N PHE A 229 -5.23 14.07 7.01
CA PHE A 229 -4.96 12.64 6.84
C PHE A 229 -4.23 12.36 5.53
N ALA A 230 -4.66 12.96 4.41
CA ALA A 230 -4.06 12.74 3.10
C ALA A 230 -2.60 13.20 3.04
N ILE A 231 -2.32 14.44 3.49
CA ILE A 231 -0.95 14.99 3.52
C ILE A 231 -0.04 14.12 4.39
N THR A 232 -0.49 13.80 5.61
CA THR A 232 0.32 13.01 6.55
C THR A 232 0.52 11.59 6.05
N SER A 233 -0.47 11.03 5.36
CA SER A 233 -0.36 9.70 4.73
C SER A 233 0.69 9.67 3.63
N VAL A 234 0.75 10.70 2.77
CA VAL A 234 1.77 10.79 1.72
C VAL A 234 3.16 10.90 2.35
N SER A 235 3.36 11.78 3.32
CA SER A 235 4.65 11.96 3.99
C SER A 235 5.14 10.70 4.70
N LEU A 236 4.27 10.04 5.46
CA LEU A 236 4.65 8.83 6.20
C LEU A 236 4.82 7.60 5.30
N SER A 237 4.25 7.60 4.09
CA SER A 237 4.49 6.53 3.12
C SER A 237 5.95 6.54 2.63
N CYS A 238 6.57 7.73 2.52
CA CYS A 238 8.00 7.83 2.24
C CYS A 238 8.85 7.27 3.39
N VAL A 239 8.42 7.46 4.64
CA VAL A 239 9.10 6.94 5.83
C VAL A 239 9.04 5.41 5.84
N ASP A 240 7.90 4.80 5.52
CA ASP A 240 7.78 3.34 5.42
C ASP A 240 8.74 2.75 4.38
N ALA A 241 8.74 3.33 3.17
CA ALA A 241 9.62 2.91 2.07
C ALA A 241 11.09 3.07 2.45
N GLY A 242 11.46 4.20 3.09
CA GLY A 242 12.82 4.45 3.55
C GLY A 242 13.28 3.47 4.58
N ASN A 243 12.42 3.16 5.53
CA ASN A 243 12.72 2.22 6.58
C ASN A 243 13.00 0.80 6.06
N LYS A 244 12.18 0.31 5.12
CA LYS A 244 12.42 -0.99 4.45
C LYS A 244 13.71 -0.96 3.63
N THR A 245 13.96 0.13 2.90
CA THR A 245 15.16 0.29 2.07
C THR A 245 16.42 0.31 2.91
N MET A 246 16.44 1.09 3.99
CA MET A 246 17.57 1.17 4.93
C MET A 246 17.87 -0.18 5.56
N PHE A 247 16.82 -0.93 5.95
CA PHE A 247 16.99 -2.28 6.47
C PHE A 247 17.66 -3.20 5.45
N VAL A 248 17.21 -3.21 4.19
CA VAL A 248 17.81 -4.02 3.13
C VAL A 248 19.25 -3.60 2.86
N CYS A 249 19.53 -2.30 2.76
CA CYS A 249 20.89 -1.81 2.55
C CYS A 249 21.83 -2.22 3.70
N TYR A 250 21.36 -2.17 4.95
CA TYR A 250 22.14 -2.59 6.11
C TYR A 250 22.42 -4.10 6.11
N VAL A 251 21.44 -4.93 5.76
CA VAL A 251 21.62 -6.39 5.68
C VAL A 251 22.58 -6.79 4.56
N ASP A 252 22.52 -6.10 3.41
CA ASP A 252 23.31 -6.49 2.24
C ASP A 252 24.71 -5.84 2.20
N ALA A 253 24.92 -4.65 2.79
CA ALA A 253 26.20 -3.92 2.76
C ALA A 253 26.50 -3.16 4.09
N PRO A 254 26.75 -3.86 5.21
CA PRO A 254 26.94 -3.22 6.52
C PRO A 254 28.19 -2.33 6.61
N GLU A 255 29.23 -2.63 5.81
CA GLU A 255 30.52 -1.92 5.82
C GLU A 255 30.42 -0.43 5.46
N LEU A 256 29.55 -0.06 4.52
CA LEU A 256 29.37 1.33 4.08
C LEU A 256 28.79 2.23 5.18
N MET A 257 27.96 1.65 6.06
CA MET A 257 27.43 2.33 7.25
C MET A 257 28.45 2.34 8.39
N ALA A 258 29.25 1.28 8.54
CA ALA A 258 30.31 1.19 9.55
C ALA A 258 31.37 2.27 9.37
N GLU A 259 31.78 2.53 8.12
CA GLU A 259 32.79 3.54 7.79
C GLU A 259 32.28 4.98 7.97
N ARG A 260 30.98 5.23 7.73
CA ARG A 260 30.41 6.58 7.77
C ARG A 260 29.79 6.96 9.12
N MET A 261 29.31 6.00 9.91
CA MET A 261 28.66 6.22 11.21
C MET A 261 29.19 5.26 12.28
N PRO A 262 30.46 5.42 12.73
CA PRO A 262 31.08 4.52 13.71
C PRO A 262 30.36 4.47 15.07
N GLU A 263 29.58 5.50 15.43
CA GLU A 263 28.83 5.56 16.70
C GLU A 263 27.60 4.63 16.75
N VAL A 264 27.01 4.26 15.61
CA VAL A 264 25.72 3.53 15.55
C VAL A 264 25.92 2.01 15.52
N HIS A 265 27.12 1.54 15.19
CA HIS A 265 27.44 0.12 15.06
C HIS A 265 27.40 -0.67 16.39
N GLY A 266 27.35 0.00 17.54
CA GLY A 266 27.33 -0.65 18.85
C GLY A 266 25.94 -0.98 19.43
N VAL A 267 24.85 -0.67 18.73
CA VAL A 267 23.48 -0.68 19.30
C VAL A 267 22.55 -1.75 18.70
N PHE A 268 22.99 -2.47 17.65
CA PHE A 268 22.20 -3.52 17.00
C PHE A 268 22.91 -4.88 17.04
#